data_AF-A0A2A4STT0-F1
#
_entry.id   AF-A0A2A4STT0-F1
#
_cell.length_a   1.000
_cell.length_b   1.000
_cell.length_c   1.000
_cell.angle_alpha   90.00
_cell.angle_beta   90.00
_cell.angle_gamma   90.00
#
_symmetry.space_group_name_H-M   'P 1'
#
loop_
_entity.id
_entity.type
_entity.pdbx_description
1 polymer ?
#
loop_
_entity_poly.entity_id
_entity_poly.type
_entity_poly.pdbx_seq_one_letter_code
_entity_poly.pdbx_strand_id
1 'polypeptide(L)'
;MTTSDKILEYIIKNQPVSPKELTGLGVSRAMIHRHLKKLQTLKKIIKKGIAPHVFYFSINKPQQSQLSLAQEETDFIEEHFIYFEPSGNILKGVFGFIRWALKRNVLEKDLIKTATEYIKTVKKFQRYKGKDGLINGLPKLQKTFSQTFVDELYYCDFYSIERFGKTYLGNMLLYAKQGQNKKLMKEIAIKIQPSISDLIQKHNISAIGFIPHSIQRNVQLLEEIEKQLHIPLPSIHIIKISGEVAIAQKTLSKLQDRIDNAKNTLFVKEPHSYDTILLIDDAVGSGATLNEITKKVKEKNIAKKVIALAITGSFKGFEVLSEI
;
A
#
# COMPACT_ATOMS: atom_id res chain seq x y z
N MET A 1 26.60 35.87 9.47
CA MET A 1 25.35 35.08 9.38
C MET A 1 25.03 34.80 7.91
N THR A 2 24.90 33.54 7.49
CA THR A 2 24.74 33.21 6.06
C THR A 2 23.30 33.41 5.57
N THR A 3 23.10 33.55 4.25
CA THR A 3 21.74 33.59 3.64
C THR A 3 20.90 32.37 4.00
N SER A 4 21.54 31.21 4.17
CA SER A 4 20.85 29.98 4.59
C SER A 4 20.34 30.06 6.03
N ASP A 5 21.08 30.72 6.92
CA ASP A 5 20.69 30.90 8.32
C ASP A 5 19.56 31.92 8.43
N LYS A 6 19.61 33.00 7.64
CA LYS A 6 18.54 34.01 7.58
C LYS A 6 17.21 33.41 7.13
N ILE A 7 17.23 32.56 6.10
CA ILE A 7 16.05 31.84 5.62
C ILE A 7 15.53 30.89 6.70
N LEU A 8 16.42 30.16 7.40
CA LEU A 8 16.02 29.24 8.44
C LEU A 8 15.37 29.96 9.63
N GLU A 9 15.98 31.04 10.13
CA GLU A 9 15.41 31.86 11.21
C GLU A 9 14.06 32.45 10.84
N TYR A 10 13.92 32.95 9.60
CA TYR A 10 12.65 33.48 9.12
C TYR A 10 11.56 32.39 9.12
N ILE A 11 11.89 31.17 8.69
CA ILE A 11 10.96 30.03 8.72
C ILE A 11 10.63 29.64 10.17
N ILE A 12 11.60 29.59 11.07
CA ILE A 12 11.38 29.27 12.49
C ILE A 12 10.38 30.25 13.12
N LYS A 13 10.53 31.55 12.83
CA LYS A 13 9.70 32.62 13.39
C LYS A 13 8.30 32.70 12.78
N ASN A 14 8.17 32.46 11.47
CA ASN A 14 6.95 32.80 10.72
C ASN A 14 6.25 31.60 10.08
N GLN A 15 6.64 30.36 10.39
CA GLN A 15 6.03 29.16 9.81
C GLN A 15 4.49 29.12 9.97
N PRO A 16 3.73 28.70 8.94
CA PRO A 16 4.20 28.28 7.61
C PRO A 16 4.65 29.44 6.71
N VAL A 17 5.76 29.25 5.97
CA VAL A 17 6.28 30.26 5.03
C VAL A 17 6.33 29.72 3.59
N SER A 18 5.80 30.47 2.63
CA SER A 18 5.91 30.18 1.19
C SER A 18 7.20 30.73 0.55
N PRO A 19 7.65 30.19 -0.60
CA PRO A 19 8.77 30.79 -1.35
C PRO A 19 8.58 32.28 -1.69
N LYS A 20 7.33 32.72 -1.85
CA LYS A 20 7.00 34.12 -2.18
C LYS A 20 7.25 35.03 -1.00
N GLU A 21 7.01 34.59 0.22
CA GLU A 21 7.28 35.41 1.42
C GLU A 21 8.80 35.56 1.66
N LEU A 22 9.60 34.56 1.28
CA LEU A 22 11.05 34.62 1.41
C LEU A 22 11.73 35.61 0.45
N THR A 23 11.06 36.05 -0.62
CA THR A 23 11.63 37.10 -1.49
C THR A 23 11.76 38.44 -0.77
N GLY A 24 10.98 38.67 0.30
CA GLY A 24 11.11 39.83 1.18
C GLY A 24 12.46 39.94 1.89
N LEU A 25 13.28 38.89 1.88
CA LEU A 25 14.64 38.88 2.44
C LEU A 25 15.72 39.46 1.50
N GLY A 26 15.33 39.98 0.32
CA GLY A 26 16.26 40.54 -0.66
C GLY A 26 17.11 39.48 -1.39
N VAL A 27 16.67 38.22 -1.40
CA VAL A 27 17.37 37.09 -2.03
C VAL A 27 16.68 36.73 -3.34
N SER A 28 17.44 36.45 -4.40
CA SER A 28 16.86 36.03 -5.67
C SER A 28 16.08 34.72 -5.54
N ARG A 29 15.02 34.56 -6.34
CA ARG A 29 14.15 33.38 -6.31
C ARG A 29 14.92 32.07 -6.53
N ALA A 30 15.89 32.07 -7.45
CA ALA A 30 16.75 30.91 -7.71
C ALA A 30 17.58 30.52 -6.49
N MET A 31 18.15 31.52 -5.80
CA MET A 31 18.92 31.32 -4.58
C MET A 31 18.07 30.81 -3.42
N ILE A 32 16.84 31.33 -3.26
CA ILE A 32 15.87 30.84 -2.28
C ILE A 32 15.62 29.35 -2.49
N HIS A 33 15.31 28.91 -3.72
CA HIS A 33 15.08 27.49 -4.00
C HIS A 33 16.32 26.61 -3.74
N ARG A 34 17.53 27.11 -4.04
CA ARG A 34 18.79 26.40 -3.73
C ARG A 34 18.97 26.21 -2.22
N HIS A 35 18.75 27.26 -1.43
CA HIS A 35 18.86 27.19 0.02
C HIS A 35 17.76 26.35 0.65
N LEU A 36 16.51 26.45 0.19
CA LEU A 36 15.42 25.59 0.62
C LEU A 36 15.70 24.11 0.33
N LYS A 37 16.27 23.79 -0.84
CA LYS A 37 16.70 22.42 -1.16
C LYS A 37 17.79 21.96 -0.19
N LYS A 38 18.81 22.79 0.06
CA LYS A 38 19.88 22.50 1.02
C LYS A 38 19.33 22.26 2.45
N LEU A 39 18.45 23.14 2.95
CA LEU A 39 17.87 23.02 4.28
C LEU A 39 16.95 21.80 4.42
N GLN A 40 16.24 21.41 3.36
CA GLN A 40 15.49 20.15 3.31
C GLN A 40 16.43 18.93 3.35
N THR A 41 17.50 18.93 2.55
CA THR A 41 18.52 17.86 2.57
C THR A 41 19.16 17.73 3.95
N LEU A 42 19.42 18.85 4.62
CA LEU A 42 19.95 18.90 5.99
C LEU A 42 18.88 18.60 7.07
N LYS A 43 17.64 18.26 6.70
CA LYS A 43 16.52 17.97 7.61
C LYS A 43 16.30 19.08 8.67
N LYS A 44 16.48 20.35 8.28
CA LYS A 44 16.18 21.51 9.14
C LYS A 44 14.79 22.09 8.91
N ILE A 45 14.22 21.86 7.72
CA ILE A 45 12.86 22.28 7.35
C ILE A 45 12.15 21.14 6.62
N ILE A 46 10.82 21.11 6.70
CA ILE A 46 9.97 20.27 5.84
C ILE A 46 9.21 21.13 4.83
N LYS A 47 9.04 20.59 3.61
CA LYS A 47 8.18 21.14 2.58
C LYS A 47 6.83 20.45 2.63
N LYS A 48 5.73 21.22 2.68
CA LYS A 48 4.36 20.72 2.53
C LYS A 48 3.68 21.36 1.34
N GLY A 49 2.81 20.59 0.69
CA GLY A 49 2.06 21.01 -0.50
C GLY A 49 2.84 20.82 -1.81
N ILE A 50 2.12 21.05 -2.91
CA ILE A 50 2.60 20.91 -4.29
C ILE A 50 2.56 22.29 -4.94
N ALA A 51 3.48 22.58 -5.86
CA ALA A 51 3.48 23.85 -6.57
C ALA A 51 2.10 24.10 -7.24
N PRO A 52 1.57 25.33 -7.16
CA PRO A 52 2.16 26.55 -6.60
C PRO A 52 1.98 26.74 -5.07
N HIS A 53 1.16 25.92 -4.42
CA HIS A 53 0.84 26.01 -2.99
C HIS A 53 1.83 25.22 -2.12
N VAL A 54 3.05 25.76 -2.00
CA VAL A 54 4.13 25.16 -1.21
C VAL A 54 4.42 26.01 0.02
N PHE A 55 4.48 25.35 1.18
CA PHE A 55 4.85 25.96 2.45
C PHE A 55 6.01 25.22 3.11
N TYR A 56 6.82 25.95 3.86
CA TYR A 56 7.95 25.45 4.61
C TYR A 56 7.73 25.66 6.10
N PHE A 57 8.08 24.65 6.88
CA PHE A 57 8.01 24.64 8.34
C PHE A 57 9.40 24.31 8.89
N SER A 58 9.75 24.87 10.04
CA SER A 58 10.95 24.42 10.74
C SER A 58 10.71 23.00 11.25
N ILE A 59 11.73 22.16 11.14
CA ILE A 59 11.75 20.95 11.93
C ILE A 59 12.23 21.40 13.30
N ASN A 60 11.29 21.65 14.22
CA ASN A 60 11.61 21.48 15.63
C ASN A 60 11.97 20.01 15.73
N LYS A 61 13.26 19.69 15.87
CA LYS A 61 13.65 18.33 16.24
C LYS A 61 12.88 18.08 17.54
N PRO A 62 11.93 17.15 17.61
CA PRO A 62 11.76 16.46 18.88
C PRO A 62 13.18 15.98 19.19
N GLN A 63 13.66 16.14 20.44
CA GLN A 63 14.83 15.38 20.88
C GLN A 63 14.68 13.99 20.26
N GLN A 64 15.64 13.60 19.42
CA GLN A 64 15.64 12.26 18.87
C GLN A 64 15.72 11.38 20.11
N SER A 65 14.58 10.85 20.56
CA SER A 65 14.53 9.82 21.56
C SER A 65 15.27 8.67 20.88
N GLN A 66 16.58 8.55 21.13
CA GLN A 66 17.35 7.44 20.61
C GLN A 66 16.84 6.22 21.36
N LEU A 67 16.02 5.44 20.68
CA LEU A 67 15.57 4.17 21.19
C LEU A 67 16.81 3.27 21.21
N SER A 68 17.28 2.90 22.40
CA SER A 68 18.45 2.04 22.59
C SER A 68 18.10 0.58 22.27
N LEU A 69 17.87 0.28 21.00
CA LEU A 69 17.65 -1.07 20.48
C LEU A 69 18.97 -1.70 20.01
N ALA A 70 19.00 -3.03 19.93
CA ALA A 70 20.09 -3.71 19.22
C ALA A 70 20.09 -3.33 17.73
N GLN A 71 21.25 -3.45 17.06
CA GLN A 71 21.37 -3.11 15.63
C GLN A 71 20.41 -3.94 14.76
N GLU A 72 20.30 -5.25 15.01
CA GLU A 72 19.36 -6.13 14.28
C GLU A 72 17.91 -5.66 14.43
N GLU A 73 17.50 -5.25 15.64
CA GLU A 73 16.15 -4.77 15.91
C GLU A 73 15.89 -3.42 15.21
N THR A 74 16.90 -2.55 15.18
CA THR A 74 16.87 -1.28 14.47
C THR A 74 16.67 -1.50 12.97
N ASP A 75 17.51 -2.33 12.35
CA ASP A 75 17.45 -2.63 10.92
C ASP A 75 16.11 -3.29 10.55
N PHE A 76 15.62 -4.19 11.41
CA PHE A 76 14.31 -4.82 11.21
C PHE A 76 13.18 -3.79 11.18
N ILE A 77 13.17 -2.83 12.10
CA ILE A 77 12.15 -1.77 12.14
C ILE A 77 12.30 -0.83 10.94
N GLU A 78 13.54 -0.46 10.56
CA GLU A 78 13.81 0.37 9.37
C GLU A 78 13.21 -0.22 8.09
N GLU A 79 13.30 -1.53 7.92
CA GLU A 79 12.74 -2.22 6.76
C GLU A 79 11.21 -2.39 6.83
N HIS A 80 10.67 -2.67 8.02
CA HIS A 80 9.29 -3.15 8.15
C HIS A 80 8.29 -2.10 8.63
N PHE A 81 8.74 -0.95 9.12
CA PHE A 81 7.85 0.04 9.72
C PHE A 81 7.62 1.26 8.84
N ILE A 82 6.35 1.64 8.68
CA ILE A 82 5.93 2.87 8.04
C ILE A 82 4.74 3.47 8.79
N TYR A 83 4.77 4.79 8.93
CA TYR A 83 3.71 5.55 9.54
C TYR A 83 3.41 6.79 8.70
N PHE A 84 2.13 6.99 8.41
CA PHE A 84 1.62 8.15 7.72
C PHE A 84 1.00 9.09 8.75
N GLU A 85 1.58 10.28 8.89
CA GLU A 85 1.01 11.30 9.76
C GLU A 85 -0.24 11.92 9.10
N PRO A 86 -1.23 12.41 9.88
CA PRO A 86 -2.40 13.10 9.32
C PRO A 86 -2.05 14.33 8.48
N SER A 87 -0.85 14.88 8.66
CA SER A 87 -0.37 15.99 7.85
C SER A 87 0.19 15.59 6.48
N GLY A 88 0.12 14.31 6.12
CA GLY A 88 0.58 13.76 4.84
C GLY A 88 2.06 13.36 4.79
N ASN A 89 2.79 13.47 5.91
CA ASN A 89 4.18 13.02 5.98
C ASN A 89 4.28 11.50 6.07
N ILE A 90 5.27 10.94 5.37
CA ILE A 90 5.60 9.52 5.39
C ILE A 90 6.84 9.34 6.26
N LEU A 91 6.70 8.68 7.40
CA LEU A 91 7.77 8.39 8.34
C LEU A 91 8.07 6.89 8.30
N LYS A 92 9.31 6.51 8.01
CA LYS A 92 9.75 5.12 7.97
C LYS A 92 10.60 4.78 9.20
N GLY A 93 10.74 3.50 9.46
CA GLY A 93 11.69 2.97 10.43
C GLY A 93 11.46 3.39 11.88
N VAL A 94 12.55 3.43 12.65
CA VAL A 94 12.51 3.68 14.10
C VAL A 94 11.89 5.05 14.40
N PHE A 95 12.21 6.05 13.57
CA PHE A 95 11.61 7.37 13.70
C PHE A 95 10.09 7.33 13.51
N GLY A 96 9.62 6.64 12.47
CA GLY A 96 8.18 6.43 12.26
C GLY A 96 7.54 5.68 13.42
N PHE A 97 8.22 4.66 13.96
CA PHE A 97 7.75 3.84 15.06
C PHE A 97 7.53 4.65 16.34
N ILE A 98 8.54 5.43 16.76
CA ILE A 98 8.43 6.28 17.94
C ILE A 98 7.25 7.25 17.80
N ARG A 99 7.13 7.91 16.65
CA ARG A 99 6.03 8.85 16.39
C ARG A 99 4.67 8.17 16.43
N TRP A 100 4.56 6.96 15.88
CA TRP A 100 3.35 6.15 15.94
C TRP A 100 2.97 5.74 17.36
N ALA A 101 3.96 5.38 18.19
CA ALA A 101 3.78 4.89 19.54
C ALA A 101 3.36 6.02 20.50
N LEU A 102 4.10 7.14 20.48
CA LEU A 102 3.79 8.31 21.30
C LEU A 102 2.38 8.85 21.02
N LYS A 103 1.96 8.84 19.74
CA LYS A 103 0.61 9.26 19.36
C LYS A 103 -0.51 8.33 19.86
N ARG A 104 -0.16 7.11 20.25
CA ARG A 104 -1.06 6.13 20.87
C ARG A 104 -0.93 6.09 22.39
N ASN A 105 -0.37 7.13 22.98
CA ASN A 105 -0.15 7.27 24.42
C ASN A 105 0.73 6.15 25.00
N VAL A 106 1.61 5.55 24.18
CA VAL A 106 2.70 4.71 24.70
C VAL A 106 3.67 5.64 25.41
N LEU A 107 3.92 5.37 26.69
CA LEU A 107 4.86 6.15 27.50
C LEU A 107 6.29 5.94 26.99
N GLU A 108 7.14 6.96 27.11
CA GLU A 108 8.53 6.88 26.62
C GLU A 108 9.29 5.69 27.21
N LYS A 109 9.08 5.41 28.50
CA LYS A 109 9.66 4.27 29.22
C LYS A 109 9.27 2.90 28.64
N ASP A 110 8.15 2.82 27.93
CA ASP A 110 7.60 1.58 27.36
C ASP A 110 7.90 1.41 25.86
N LEU A 111 8.62 2.37 25.24
CA LEU A 111 8.90 2.33 23.80
C LEU A 111 9.75 1.12 23.39
N ILE A 112 10.79 0.78 24.16
CA ILE A 112 11.67 -0.37 23.87
C ILE A 112 10.86 -1.66 23.93
N LYS A 113 10.09 -1.87 25.01
CA LYS A 113 9.20 -3.02 25.15
C LYS A 113 8.23 -3.11 23.97
N THR A 114 7.61 -2.00 23.61
CA THR A 114 6.64 -1.94 22.49
C THR A 114 7.31 -2.27 21.16
N ALA A 115 8.57 -1.85 20.95
CA ALA A 115 9.35 -2.16 19.75
C ALA A 115 9.69 -3.65 19.67
N THR A 116 10.16 -4.26 20.76
CA THR A 116 10.42 -5.70 20.82
C THR A 116 9.14 -6.50 20.57
N GLU A 117 8.00 -6.06 21.12
CA GLU A 117 6.69 -6.68 20.85
C GLU A 117 6.26 -6.53 19.39
N TYR A 118 6.52 -5.37 18.78
CA TYR A 118 6.28 -5.17 17.34
C TYR A 118 7.09 -6.15 16.50
N ILE A 119 8.40 -6.25 16.75
CA ILE A 119 9.29 -7.17 16.05
C ILE A 119 8.81 -8.61 16.21
N LYS A 120 8.48 -9.02 17.43
CA LYS A 120 7.95 -10.35 17.72
C LYS A 120 6.65 -10.63 16.96
N THR A 121 5.74 -9.67 16.91
CA THR A 121 4.48 -9.81 16.17
C THR A 121 4.73 -9.90 14.66
N VAL A 122 5.56 -9.05 14.07
CA VAL A 122 5.88 -9.14 12.63
C VAL A 122 6.57 -10.47 12.32
N LYS A 123 7.58 -10.89 13.09
CA LYS A 123 8.26 -12.19 12.94
C LYS A 123 7.28 -13.37 13.07
N LYS A 124 6.28 -13.28 13.96
CA LYS A 124 5.18 -14.28 14.06
C LYS A 124 4.41 -14.39 12.73
N PHE A 125 4.08 -13.27 12.10
CA PHE A 125 3.31 -13.26 10.85
C PHE A 125 4.15 -13.60 9.61
N GLN A 126 5.45 -13.31 9.63
CA GLN A 126 6.37 -13.73 8.57
C GLN A 126 6.47 -15.25 8.42
N ARG A 127 6.19 -16.02 9.49
CA ARG A 127 6.15 -17.50 9.43
C ARG A 127 5.07 -18.06 8.49
N TYR A 128 4.08 -17.26 8.12
CA TYR A 128 3.07 -17.66 7.13
C TYR A 128 3.55 -17.50 5.68
N LYS A 129 4.71 -16.86 5.47
CA LYS A 129 5.33 -16.76 4.15
C LYS A 129 6.06 -18.06 3.82
N GLY A 130 5.80 -18.58 2.64
CA GLY A 130 6.53 -19.70 2.06
C GLY A 130 7.95 -19.31 1.68
N LYS A 131 8.68 -20.28 1.10
CA LYS A 131 10.04 -20.05 0.59
C LYS A 131 10.09 -19.01 -0.54
N ASP A 132 8.97 -18.83 -1.24
CA ASP A 132 8.74 -17.81 -2.27
C ASP A 132 8.36 -16.43 -1.70
N GLY A 133 8.38 -16.26 -0.37
CA GLY A 133 8.05 -14.98 0.27
C GLY A 133 6.56 -14.62 0.24
N LEU A 134 5.71 -15.54 -0.25
CA LEU A 134 4.26 -15.36 -0.40
C LEU A 134 3.48 -16.12 0.68
N ILE A 135 2.33 -15.58 1.06
CA ILE A 135 1.43 -16.21 2.02
C ILE A 135 0.39 -17.04 1.26
N ASN A 136 0.21 -18.30 1.63
CA ASN A 136 -0.85 -19.13 1.05
C ASN A 136 -2.23 -18.71 1.61
N GLY A 137 -3.04 -18.07 0.77
CA GLY A 137 -4.39 -17.61 1.08
C GLY A 137 -5.49 -18.65 0.79
N LEU A 138 -5.18 -19.73 0.08
CA LEU A 138 -6.17 -20.73 -0.34
C LEU A 138 -6.91 -21.40 0.82
N PRO A 139 -6.26 -21.81 1.94
CA PRO A 139 -6.95 -22.42 3.07
C PRO A 139 -8.02 -21.50 3.68
N LYS A 140 -7.80 -20.19 3.63
CA LYS A 140 -8.79 -19.22 4.10
C LYS A 140 -10.00 -19.16 3.17
N LEU A 141 -9.74 -19.14 1.86
CA LEU A 141 -10.78 -19.10 0.83
C LEU A 141 -11.69 -20.33 0.93
N GLN A 142 -11.09 -21.52 1.07
CA GLN A 142 -11.79 -22.80 1.23
C GLN A 142 -12.63 -22.89 2.52
N LYS A 143 -12.22 -22.21 3.59
CA LYS A 143 -13.04 -22.07 4.81
C LYS A 143 -14.19 -21.09 4.66
N THR A 144 -14.10 -20.15 3.71
CA THR A 144 -15.07 -19.07 3.52
C THR A 144 -16.19 -19.49 2.57
N PHE A 145 -15.90 -20.32 1.56
CA PHE A 145 -16.87 -20.75 0.55
C PHE A 145 -17.02 -22.27 0.55
N SER A 146 -18.25 -22.76 0.37
CA SER A 146 -18.53 -24.18 0.15
C SER A 146 -17.86 -24.71 -1.12
N GLN A 147 -17.76 -23.86 -2.14
CA GLN A 147 -17.08 -24.17 -3.40
C GLN A 147 -16.06 -23.09 -3.73
N THR A 148 -14.81 -23.52 -3.92
CA THR A 148 -13.69 -22.67 -4.31
C THR A 148 -13.28 -23.00 -5.74
N PHE A 149 -13.24 -21.99 -6.60
CA PHE A 149 -12.86 -22.14 -8.01
C PHE A 149 -11.40 -21.76 -8.27
N VAL A 150 -10.81 -20.90 -7.43
CA VAL A 150 -9.39 -20.51 -7.48
C VAL A 150 -8.52 -21.73 -7.16
N ASP A 151 -7.54 -22.03 -8.03
CA ASP A 151 -6.66 -23.18 -7.84
C ASP A 151 -5.56 -22.89 -6.81
N GLU A 152 -4.99 -21.68 -6.86
CA GLU A 152 -3.99 -21.21 -5.90
C GLU A 152 -4.21 -19.72 -5.60
N LEU A 153 -4.05 -19.32 -4.34
CA LEU A 153 -4.20 -17.93 -3.90
C LEU A 153 -3.03 -17.54 -3.03
N TYR A 154 -2.37 -16.45 -3.39
CA TYR A 154 -1.20 -15.91 -2.70
C TYR A 154 -1.39 -14.46 -2.26
N TYR A 155 -0.77 -14.08 -1.14
CA TYR A 155 -0.66 -12.67 -0.71
C TYR A 155 0.81 -12.26 -0.58
N CYS A 156 1.17 -11.05 -1.02
CA CYS A 156 2.52 -10.51 -0.77
C CYS A 156 2.73 -10.14 0.71
N ASP A 157 1.66 -9.71 1.38
CA ASP A 157 1.67 -9.38 2.82
C ASP A 157 0.27 -9.51 3.43
N PHE A 158 0.19 -9.53 4.75
CA PHE A 158 -1.09 -9.29 5.40
C PHE A 158 -1.46 -7.81 5.31
N TYR A 159 -2.75 -7.52 5.26
CA TYR A 159 -3.24 -6.14 5.27
C TYR A 159 -3.04 -5.47 6.64
N SER A 160 -3.36 -6.21 7.70
CA SER A 160 -3.17 -5.81 9.10
C SER A 160 -2.76 -7.00 9.97
N ILE A 161 -2.04 -6.67 11.03
CA ILE A 161 -1.61 -7.57 12.10
C ILE A 161 -2.17 -7.06 13.42
N GLU A 162 -2.35 -7.98 14.37
CA GLU A 162 -2.91 -7.64 15.67
C GLU A 162 -2.05 -6.62 16.42
N ARG A 163 -2.71 -5.79 17.24
CA ARG A 163 -2.10 -4.74 18.10
C ARG A 163 -1.46 -3.55 17.37
N PHE A 164 -0.78 -3.77 16.24
CA PHE A 164 -0.03 -2.73 15.52
C PHE A 164 -0.76 -2.18 14.30
N GLY A 165 -1.86 -2.84 13.88
CA GLY A 165 -2.71 -2.38 12.79
C GLY A 165 -2.15 -2.77 11.44
N LYS A 166 -2.23 -1.87 10.46
CA LYS A 166 -1.80 -2.14 9.08
C LYS A 166 -0.30 -2.43 9.00
N THR A 167 0.07 -3.38 8.15
CA THR A 167 1.48 -3.69 7.84
C THR A 167 2.13 -2.59 7.00
N TYR A 168 3.41 -2.75 6.65
CA TYR A 168 4.08 -1.84 5.73
C TYR A 168 3.33 -1.73 4.39
N LEU A 169 3.06 -2.88 3.76
CA LEU A 169 2.40 -2.92 2.47
C LEU A 169 0.91 -2.54 2.60
N GLY A 170 0.25 -2.90 3.70
CA GLY A 170 -1.12 -2.48 4.00
C GLY A 170 -1.28 -0.96 4.13
N ASN A 171 -0.35 -0.29 4.82
CA ASN A 171 -0.34 1.18 4.89
C ASN A 171 -0.03 1.80 3.52
N MET A 172 0.98 1.30 2.79
CA MET A 172 1.28 1.81 1.45
C MET A 172 0.06 1.71 0.53
N LEU A 173 -0.61 0.56 0.53
CA LEU A 173 -1.80 0.31 -0.29
C LEU A 173 -2.92 1.30 0.03
N LEU A 174 -3.22 1.49 1.32
CA LEU A 174 -4.22 2.43 1.81
C LEU A 174 -3.96 3.85 1.26
N TYR A 175 -2.78 4.40 1.53
CA TYR A 175 -2.48 5.79 1.19
C TYR A 175 -2.20 6.00 -0.30
N ALA A 176 -1.73 4.98 -1.02
CA ALA A 176 -1.67 5.00 -2.47
C ALA A 176 -3.07 5.15 -3.06
N LYS A 177 -4.05 4.40 -2.53
CA LYS A 177 -5.43 4.40 -3.01
C LYS A 177 -6.20 5.65 -2.65
N GLN A 178 -6.19 6.05 -1.37
CA GLN A 178 -6.89 7.26 -0.91
C GLN A 178 -6.29 8.54 -1.49
N GLY A 179 -4.96 8.65 -1.48
CA GLY A 179 -4.26 9.84 -1.97
C GLY A 179 -4.06 9.86 -3.48
N GLN A 180 -4.47 8.81 -4.21
CA GLN A 180 -4.19 8.64 -5.65
C GLN A 180 -2.71 8.88 -5.99
N ASN A 181 -1.82 8.45 -5.08
CA ASN A 181 -0.41 8.82 -5.08
C ASN A 181 0.40 7.87 -5.98
N LYS A 182 0.64 8.29 -7.22
CA LYS A 182 1.42 7.52 -8.22
C LYS A 182 2.81 7.10 -7.76
N LYS A 183 3.47 7.90 -6.90
CA LYS A 183 4.78 7.54 -6.36
C LYS A 183 4.67 6.32 -5.46
N LEU A 184 3.66 6.28 -4.57
CA LEU A 184 3.41 5.11 -3.74
C LEU A 184 2.99 3.90 -4.58
N MET A 185 2.16 4.10 -5.60
CA MET A 185 1.78 3.02 -6.54
C MET A 185 3.01 2.40 -7.22
N LYS A 186 3.95 3.24 -7.67
CA LYS A 186 5.22 2.79 -8.23
C LYS A 186 6.10 2.05 -7.21
N GLU A 187 6.21 2.56 -5.98
CA GLU A 187 6.94 1.88 -4.91
C GLU A 187 6.32 0.50 -4.60
N ILE A 188 4.97 0.38 -4.63
CA ILE A 188 4.28 -0.91 -4.50
C ILE A 188 4.61 -1.84 -5.67
N ALA A 189 4.50 -1.36 -6.91
CA ALA A 189 4.79 -2.15 -8.11
C ALA A 189 6.21 -2.75 -8.07
N ILE A 190 7.21 -1.93 -7.75
CA ILE A 190 8.61 -2.38 -7.60
C ILE A 190 8.72 -3.48 -6.54
N LYS A 191 8.00 -3.34 -5.42
CA LYS A 191 8.08 -4.29 -4.30
C LYS A 191 7.43 -5.64 -4.61
N ILE A 192 6.37 -5.67 -5.40
CA ILE A 192 5.64 -6.90 -5.75
C ILE A 192 6.12 -7.55 -7.04
N GLN A 193 6.88 -6.83 -7.88
CA GLN A 193 7.37 -7.31 -9.17
C GLN A 193 8.13 -8.65 -9.07
N PRO A 194 9.07 -8.86 -8.12
CA PRO A 194 9.78 -10.13 -8.00
C PRO A 194 8.81 -11.31 -7.78
N SER A 195 7.83 -11.16 -6.88
CA SER A 195 6.84 -12.19 -6.62
C SER A 195 5.98 -12.53 -7.84
N ILE A 196 5.65 -11.53 -8.66
CA ILE A 196 4.90 -11.75 -9.90
C ILE A 196 5.76 -12.51 -10.91
N SER A 197 7.01 -12.10 -11.10
CA SER A 197 7.96 -12.78 -12.00
C SER A 197 8.19 -14.24 -11.58
N ASP A 198 8.39 -14.49 -10.28
CA ASP A 198 8.58 -15.83 -9.74
C ASP A 198 7.35 -16.72 -9.98
N LEU A 199 6.14 -16.19 -9.76
CA LEU A 199 4.90 -16.93 -10.04
C LEU A 199 4.75 -17.23 -11.53
N ILE A 200 5.03 -16.26 -12.40
CA ILE A 200 4.94 -16.44 -13.86
C ILE A 200 5.82 -17.61 -14.30
N GLN A 201 7.07 -17.64 -13.83
CA GLN A 201 8.02 -18.70 -14.17
C GLN A 201 7.62 -20.04 -13.53
N LYS A 202 7.36 -20.05 -12.22
CA LYS A 202 7.06 -21.27 -11.46
C LYS A 202 5.83 -22.03 -11.97
N HIS A 203 4.83 -21.29 -12.45
CA HIS A 203 3.55 -21.86 -12.87
C HIS A 203 3.29 -21.81 -14.37
N ASN A 204 4.27 -21.40 -15.18
CA ASN A 204 4.14 -21.25 -16.64
C ASN A 204 2.90 -20.43 -17.03
N ILE A 205 2.78 -19.25 -16.44
CA ILE A 205 1.61 -18.37 -16.63
C ILE A 205 1.66 -17.80 -18.04
N SER A 206 0.57 -17.98 -18.79
CA SER A 206 0.46 -17.56 -20.19
C SER A 206 -0.40 -16.32 -20.42
N ALA A 207 -1.16 -15.87 -19.42
CA ALA A 207 -1.88 -14.59 -19.44
C ALA A 207 -2.08 -14.02 -18.04
N ILE A 208 -2.31 -12.71 -17.96
CA ILE A 208 -2.52 -11.99 -16.69
C ILE A 208 -3.79 -11.17 -16.72
N GLY A 209 -4.54 -11.10 -15.62
CA GLY A 209 -5.73 -10.26 -15.50
C GLY A 209 -5.65 -9.40 -14.25
N PHE A 210 -5.87 -8.09 -14.39
CA PHE A 210 -6.00 -7.19 -13.25
C PHE A 210 -7.47 -7.04 -12.88
N ILE A 211 -7.79 -7.19 -11.60
CA ILE A 211 -9.16 -7.08 -11.13
C ILE A 211 -9.62 -5.62 -11.24
N PRO A 212 -10.77 -5.33 -11.87
CA PRO A 212 -11.21 -3.96 -12.07
C PRO A 212 -11.58 -3.29 -10.74
N HIS A 213 -11.37 -1.99 -10.69
CA HIS A 213 -11.68 -1.18 -9.53
C HIS A 213 -13.20 -1.13 -9.25
N SER A 214 -13.57 -1.01 -7.98
CA SER A 214 -15.00 -0.92 -7.60
C SER A 214 -15.58 0.49 -7.61
N ILE A 215 -14.74 1.53 -7.58
CA ILE A 215 -15.16 2.95 -7.50
C ILE A 215 -14.31 3.73 -8.50
N GLN A 216 -14.95 4.59 -9.31
CA GLN A 216 -14.26 5.45 -10.26
C GLN A 216 -13.44 6.52 -9.52
N ARG A 217 -12.15 6.61 -9.89
CA ARG A 217 -11.15 7.56 -9.39
C ARG A 217 -10.37 8.07 -10.61
N ASN A 218 -9.75 9.24 -10.49
CA ASN A 218 -8.93 9.81 -11.57
C ASN A 218 -7.68 8.94 -11.84
N VAL A 219 -7.13 8.32 -10.79
CA VAL A 219 -6.02 7.37 -10.88
C VAL A 219 -6.42 6.07 -10.22
N GLN A 220 -6.46 5.01 -11.01
CA GLN A 220 -6.77 3.66 -10.54
C GLN A 220 -5.50 2.93 -10.17
N LEU A 221 -5.49 2.37 -8.95
CA LEU A 221 -4.32 1.73 -8.35
C LEU A 221 -3.74 0.61 -9.24
N LEU A 222 -4.58 -0.35 -9.63
CA LEU A 222 -4.11 -1.53 -10.37
C LEU A 222 -3.74 -1.19 -11.81
N GLU A 223 -4.39 -0.22 -12.44
CA GLU A 223 -4.01 0.25 -13.79
C GLU A 223 -2.65 0.96 -13.78
N GLU A 224 -2.37 1.78 -12.75
CA GLU A 224 -1.05 2.40 -12.61
C GLU A 224 0.00 1.34 -12.28
N ILE A 225 -0.29 0.36 -11.42
CA ILE A 225 0.63 -0.75 -11.13
C ILE A 225 0.91 -1.58 -12.39
N GLU A 226 -0.12 -1.95 -13.17
CA GLU A 226 0.01 -2.66 -14.45
C GLU A 226 0.97 -1.94 -15.39
N LYS A 227 0.81 -0.62 -15.57
CA LYS A 227 1.71 0.22 -16.37
C LYS A 227 3.16 0.20 -15.88
N GLN A 228 3.39 0.10 -14.58
CA GLN A 228 4.74 0.08 -14.01
C GLN A 228 5.40 -1.30 -14.11
N LEU A 229 4.63 -2.38 -14.09
CA LEU A 229 5.16 -3.75 -14.06
C LEU A 229 5.69 -4.24 -15.42
N HIS A 230 5.22 -3.68 -16.54
CA HIS A 230 5.66 -4.00 -17.91
C HIS A 230 5.71 -5.52 -18.20
N ILE A 231 4.65 -6.24 -17.86
CA ILE A 231 4.60 -7.71 -17.97
C ILE A 231 4.41 -8.10 -19.44
N PRO A 232 5.31 -8.92 -20.03
CA PRO A 232 5.23 -9.30 -21.44
C PRO A 232 4.28 -10.49 -21.68
N LEU A 233 3.08 -10.43 -21.10
CA LEU A 233 2.03 -11.44 -21.26
C LEU A 233 0.74 -10.78 -21.76
N PRO A 234 -0.10 -11.51 -22.51
CA PRO A 234 -1.42 -11.02 -22.88
C PRO A 234 -2.27 -10.73 -21.63
N SER A 235 -3.08 -9.67 -21.71
CA SER A 235 -3.95 -9.24 -20.61
C SER A 235 -5.38 -9.76 -20.82
N ILE A 236 -5.95 -10.36 -19.78
CA ILE A 236 -7.33 -10.83 -19.76
C ILE A 236 -8.23 -9.66 -19.39
N HIS A 237 -9.14 -9.31 -20.29
CA HIS A 237 -10.04 -8.19 -20.07
C HIS A 237 -11.21 -8.56 -19.15
N ILE A 238 -11.12 -8.06 -17.91
CA ILE A 238 -12.17 -8.15 -16.90
C ILE A 238 -12.82 -6.79 -16.75
N ILE A 239 -14.11 -6.69 -17.04
CA ILE A 239 -14.88 -5.45 -16.97
C ILE A 239 -15.81 -5.47 -15.77
N LYS A 240 -15.94 -4.31 -15.11
CA LYS A 240 -16.98 -4.09 -14.11
C LYS A 240 -18.07 -3.20 -14.70
N ILE A 241 -19.31 -3.68 -14.69
CA ILE A 241 -20.49 -2.94 -15.12
C ILE A 241 -21.28 -2.57 -13.86
N SER A 242 -21.55 -1.28 -13.67
CA SER A 242 -22.44 -0.77 -12.61
C SER A 242 -23.85 -0.59 -13.15
N GLY A 243 -24.85 -0.87 -12.31
CA GLY A 243 -26.22 -0.39 -12.54
C GLY A 243 -26.33 1.12 -12.30
N GLU A 244 -27.56 1.61 -12.16
CA GLU A 244 -27.86 3.04 -11.92
C GLU A 244 -27.10 3.62 -10.71
N VAL A 245 -26.89 2.80 -9.67
CA VAL A 245 -26.12 3.17 -8.49
C VAL A 245 -24.88 2.27 -8.37
N ALA A 246 -23.70 2.89 -8.34
CA ALA A 246 -22.44 2.18 -8.13
C ALA A 246 -22.28 1.79 -6.65
N ILE A 247 -22.45 0.49 -6.35
CA ILE A 247 -22.23 -0.05 -5.00
C ILE A 247 -20.83 -0.65 -4.90
N ALA A 248 -20.03 -0.13 -3.96
CA ALA A 248 -18.71 -0.65 -3.66
C ALA A 248 -18.82 -1.98 -2.89
N GLN A 249 -18.23 -3.04 -3.40
CA GLN A 249 -18.32 -4.37 -2.77
C GLN A 249 -17.78 -4.40 -1.33
N LYS A 250 -16.82 -3.53 -1.00
CA LYS A 250 -16.21 -3.44 0.34
C LYS A 250 -17.16 -2.87 1.40
N THR A 251 -18.22 -2.13 1.01
CA THR A 251 -19.22 -1.60 1.95
C THR A 251 -20.29 -2.63 2.35
N LEU A 252 -20.41 -3.72 1.59
CA LEU A 252 -21.34 -4.81 1.88
C LEU A 252 -20.81 -5.64 3.06
N SER A 253 -21.64 -5.82 4.09
CA SER A 253 -21.26 -6.54 5.32
C SER A 253 -21.50 -8.04 5.24
N LYS A 254 -22.48 -8.50 4.44
CA LYS A 254 -22.80 -9.93 4.29
C LYS A 254 -22.00 -10.55 3.14
N LEU A 255 -21.58 -11.80 3.33
CA LEU A 255 -20.85 -12.56 2.31
C LEU A 255 -21.70 -12.77 1.05
N GLN A 256 -22.98 -13.13 1.21
CA GLN A 256 -23.88 -13.39 0.09
C GLN A 256 -24.05 -12.15 -0.80
N ASP A 257 -24.30 -10.98 -0.21
CA ASP A 257 -24.42 -9.71 -0.95
C ASP A 257 -23.16 -9.43 -1.79
N ARG A 258 -21.96 -9.79 -1.27
CA ARG A 258 -20.70 -9.64 -2.01
C ARG A 258 -20.57 -10.63 -3.16
N ILE A 259 -21.04 -11.86 -2.98
CA ILE A 259 -21.09 -12.87 -4.05
C ILE A 259 -22.03 -12.37 -5.15
N ASP A 260 -23.24 -11.95 -4.79
CA ASP A 260 -24.24 -11.47 -5.74
C ASP A 260 -23.77 -10.21 -6.48
N ASN A 261 -23.11 -9.29 -5.77
CA ASN A 261 -22.48 -8.13 -6.40
C ASN A 261 -21.40 -8.54 -7.42
N ALA A 262 -20.48 -9.44 -7.05
CA ALA A 262 -19.44 -9.91 -7.96
C ALA A 262 -20.04 -10.65 -9.18
N LYS A 263 -21.01 -11.52 -8.94
CA LYS A 263 -21.73 -12.28 -9.96
C LYS A 263 -22.42 -11.37 -10.96
N ASN A 264 -23.04 -10.28 -10.52
CA ASN A 264 -23.86 -9.43 -11.41
C ASN A 264 -23.09 -8.27 -12.04
N THR A 265 -21.94 -7.86 -11.47
CA THR A 265 -21.21 -6.67 -11.94
C THR A 265 -19.90 -6.97 -12.64
N LEU A 266 -19.30 -8.16 -12.49
CA LEU A 266 -17.99 -8.48 -13.09
C LEU A 266 -18.15 -9.42 -14.27
N PHE A 267 -17.57 -9.08 -15.41
CA PHE A 267 -17.64 -9.91 -16.61
C PHE A 267 -16.25 -10.11 -17.19
N VAL A 268 -15.98 -11.33 -17.66
CA VAL A 268 -14.74 -11.67 -18.35
C VAL A 268 -15.04 -11.70 -19.85
N LYS A 269 -14.35 -10.85 -20.61
CA LYS A 269 -14.47 -10.73 -22.07
C LYS A 269 -13.13 -11.12 -22.70
N GLU A 270 -12.88 -12.41 -22.78
CA GLU A 270 -11.67 -12.96 -23.38
C GLU A 270 -12.06 -14.03 -24.41
N PRO A 271 -11.69 -13.86 -25.69
CA PRO A 271 -11.94 -14.87 -26.72
C PRO A 271 -10.92 -16.03 -26.73
N HIS A 272 -9.73 -15.84 -26.17
CA HIS A 272 -8.68 -16.87 -26.19
C HIS A 272 -8.77 -17.82 -24.99
N SER A 273 -8.23 -19.02 -25.16
CA SER A 273 -8.07 -20.00 -24.09
C SER A 273 -6.59 -20.12 -23.71
N TYR A 274 -6.33 -20.26 -22.42
CA TYR A 274 -5.00 -20.31 -21.83
C TYR A 274 -4.89 -21.55 -20.93
N ASP A 275 -3.68 -22.10 -20.78
CA ASP A 275 -3.48 -23.19 -19.82
C ASP A 275 -3.50 -22.67 -18.37
N THR A 276 -2.68 -21.66 -18.06
CA THR A 276 -2.58 -21.06 -16.72
C THR A 276 -2.63 -19.55 -16.80
N ILE A 277 -3.49 -18.93 -15.99
CA ILE A 277 -3.59 -17.47 -15.90
C ILE A 277 -3.28 -16.98 -14.48
N LEU A 278 -2.81 -15.73 -14.37
CA LEU A 278 -2.63 -15.02 -13.11
C LEU A 278 -3.64 -13.89 -12.96
N LEU A 279 -4.41 -13.90 -11.88
CA LEU A 279 -5.28 -12.77 -11.52
C LEU A 279 -4.63 -11.93 -10.41
N ILE A 280 -4.56 -10.61 -10.58
CA ILE A 280 -3.98 -9.68 -9.60
C ILE A 280 -5.03 -8.75 -9.01
N ASP A 281 -5.16 -8.77 -7.68
CA ASP A 281 -6.08 -7.92 -6.92
C ASP A 281 -5.35 -6.99 -5.93
N ASP A 282 -6.02 -5.92 -5.50
CA ASP A 282 -5.49 -4.95 -4.53
C ASP A 282 -5.42 -5.55 -3.12
N ALA A 283 -6.53 -6.11 -2.65
CA ALA A 283 -6.65 -6.70 -1.35
C ALA A 283 -7.76 -7.74 -1.27
N VAL A 284 -7.43 -8.92 -0.72
CA VAL A 284 -8.40 -9.99 -0.53
C VAL A 284 -8.90 -10.04 0.90
N GLY A 285 -10.19 -9.72 1.06
CA GLY A 285 -10.95 -9.88 2.29
C GLY A 285 -11.61 -11.26 2.37
N SER A 286 -12.84 -11.36 1.86
CA SER A 286 -13.56 -12.62 1.72
C SER A 286 -13.09 -13.45 0.53
N GLY A 287 -12.64 -12.80 -0.55
CA GLY A 287 -12.28 -13.46 -1.81
C GLY A 287 -13.44 -13.69 -2.78
N ALA A 288 -14.62 -13.11 -2.53
CA ALA A 288 -15.82 -13.29 -3.38
C ALA A 288 -15.57 -12.83 -4.83
N THR A 289 -14.89 -11.71 -5.01
CA THR A 289 -14.51 -11.14 -6.32
C THR A 289 -13.68 -12.12 -7.14
N LEU A 290 -12.59 -12.62 -6.56
CA LEU A 290 -11.70 -13.58 -7.21
C LEU A 290 -12.41 -14.91 -7.48
N ASN A 291 -13.16 -15.43 -6.50
CA ASN A 291 -13.82 -16.72 -6.65
C ASN A 291 -14.85 -16.68 -7.80
N GLU A 292 -15.64 -15.61 -7.90
CA GLU A 292 -16.63 -15.47 -8.97
C GLU A 292 -16.01 -15.18 -10.34
N ILE A 293 -14.94 -14.39 -10.40
CA ILE A 293 -14.21 -14.21 -11.67
C ILE A 293 -13.63 -15.55 -12.13
N THR A 294 -12.99 -16.30 -11.24
CA THR A 294 -12.42 -17.61 -11.59
C THR A 294 -13.49 -18.61 -12.02
N LYS A 295 -14.65 -18.61 -11.36
CA LYS A 295 -15.80 -19.40 -11.79
C LYS A 295 -16.16 -19.11 -13.24
N LYS A 296 -16.31 -17.83 -13.60
CA LYS A 296 -16.64 -17.39 -14.96
C LYS A 296 -15.55 -17.72 -15.97
N VAL A 297 -14.27 -17.63 -15.59
CA VAL A 297 -13.14 -18.05 -16.43
C VAL A 297 -13.25 -19.54 -16.75
N LYS A 298 -13.49 -20.38 -15.74
CA LYS A 298 -13.59 -21.84 -15.91
C LYS A 298 -14.84 -22.24 -16.70
N GLU A 299 -16.01 -21.66 -16.39
CA GLU A 299 -17.26 -21.94 -17.11
C GLU A 299 -17.19 -21.58 -18.60
N LYS A 300 -16.40 -20.55 -18.95
CA LYS A 300 -16.16 -20.13 -20.34
C LYS A 300 -14.97 -20.83 -21.01
N ASN A 301 -14.30 -21.78 -20.34
CA ASN A 301 -13.08 -22.44 -20.82
C ASN A 301 -11.95 -21.46 -21.22
N ILE A 302 -11.89 -20.30 -20.58
CA ILE A 302 -10.84 -19.29 -20.82
C ILE A 302 -9.52 -19.76 -20.22
N ALA A 303 -9.55 -20.46 -19.08
CA ALA A 303 -8.36 -21.05 -18.50
C ALA A 303 -8.63 -22.38 -17.80
N LYS A 304 -7.67 -23.31 -17.90
CA LYS A 304 -7.71 -24.58 -17.15
C LYS A 304 -7.33 -24.37 -15.69
N LYS A 305 -6.27 -23.58 -15.46
CA LYS A 305 -5.75 -23.25 -14.13
C LYS A 305 -5.76 -21.74 -13.90
N VAL A 306 -6.24 -21.32 -12.74
CA VAL A 306 -6.31 -19.92 -12.32
C VAL A 306 -5.59 -19.75 -10.99
N ILE A 307 -4.50 -19.00 -11.04
CA ILE A 307 -3.71 -18.57 -9.88
C ILE A 307 -4.08 -17.13 -9.58
N ALA A 308 -4.25 -16.79 -8.32
CA ALA A 308 -4.53 -15.44 -7.89
C ALA A 308 -3.43 -14.93 -6.95
N LEU A 309 -3.08 -13.65 -7.11
CA LEU A 309 -2.19 -12.90 -6.25
C LEU A 309 -2.90 -11.65 -5.77
N ALA A 310 -2.82 -11.37 -4.48
CA ALA A 310 -3.22 -10.07 -3.94
C ALA A 310 -2.02 -9.35 -3.32
N ILE A 311 -1.97 -8.04 -3.48
CA ILE A 311 -0.93 -7.21 -2.83
C ILE A 311 -1.03 -7.40 -1.32
N THR A 312 -2.25 -7.42 -0.76
CA THR A 312 -2.47 -7.77 0.64
C THR A 312 -3.65 -8.73 0.83
N GLY A 313 -3.62 -9.53 1.89
CA GLY A 313 -4.77 -10.35 2.30
C GLY A 313 -5.07 -10.20 3.79
N SER A 314 -6.31 -10.44 4.22
CA SER A 314 -6.63 -10.38 5.66
C SER A 314 -6.29 -11.68 6.38
N PHE A 315 -5.71 -11.55 7.58
CA PHE A 315 -5.32 -12.69 8.41
C PHE A 315 -6.50 -13.31 9.17
N LYS A 316 -7.25 -12.48 9.92
CA LYS A 316 -8.51 -12.89 10.57
C LYS A 316 -9.64 -12.87 9.54
N GLY A 317 -10.82 -13.39 9.88
CA GLY A 317 -11.96 -13.62 9.00
C GLY A 317 -12.40 -12.42 8.15
N PHE A 318 -13.67 -12.08 8.16
CA PHE A 318 -14.15 -10.94 7.38
C PHE A 318 -13.78 -9.62 8.07
N GLU A 319 -12.55 -9.14 7.88
CA GLU A 319 -12.28 -7.73 8.15
C GLU A 319 -12.97 -6.91 7.06
N VAL A 320 -14.01 -6.16 7.44
CA VAL A 320 -14.53 -5.10 6.59
C VAL A 320 -13.38 -4.13 6.39
N LEU A 321 -12.75 -4.19 5.21
CA LEU A 321 -11.88 -3.14 4.73
C LEU A 321 -12.76 -1.90 4.49
N SER A 322 -13.14 -1.21 5.57
CA SER A 322 -13.96 -0.01 5.55
C SER A 322 -13.10 1.17 5.08
N GLU A 323 -12.76 1.13 3.80
CA GLU A 323 -12.02 2.19 3.13
C GLU A 323 -12.87 2.66 1.95
N ILE A 324 -13.59 3.75 2.19
CA ILE A 324 -14.24 4.58 1.17
C ILE A 324 -13.13 5.42 0.52
#